data_AF-A0A848Y7I9-F1
#
_entry.id   AF-A0A848Y7I9-F1
#
_cell.length_a   1.000
_cell.length_b   1.000
_cell.length_c   1.000
_cell.angle_alpha   90.00
_cell.angle_beta   90.00
_cell.angle_gamma   90.00
#
_symmetry.space_group_name_H-M   'P 1'
#
loop_
_entity.id
_entity.type
_entity.pdbx_description
1 polymer ?
#
loop_
_entity_poly.entity_id
_entity_poly.type
_entity_poly.pdbx_seq_one_letter_code
_entity_poly.pdbx_strand_id
1 'polypeptide(L)' 'PLIPLCPIVNAITDERAIEQLVAPLDMANTVPMDARAYKFDIVLRGRRSSLFENKLEGN' A
#
# COMPACT_ATOMS: atom_id res chain seq x y z
N PRO A 1 -0.87 -15.34 -6.35
CA PRO A 1 0.32 -16.22 -6.22
C PRO A 1 1.64 -15.62 -6.75
N LEU A 2 1.61 -14.61 -7.64
CA LEU A 2 2.82 -14.02 -8.21
C LEU A 2 3.51 -12.97 -7.31
N ILE A 3 2.78 -12.41 -6.35
CA ILE A 3 3.29 -11.35 -5.46
C ILE A 3 4.60 -11.75 -4.76
N PRO A 4 4.75 -12.96 -4.16
CA PRO A 4 5.99 -13.38 -3.51
C PRO A 4 7.18 -13.62 -4.46
N LEU A 5 6.90 -13.79 -5.76
CA LEU A 5 7.93 -14.05 -6.78
C LEU A 5 8.44 -12.76 -7.44
N CYS A 6 7.79 -11.62 -7.18
CA CYS A 6 8.09 -10.36 -7.85
C CYS A 6 9.33 -9.70 -7.25
N PRO A 7 10.40 -9.46 -8.04
CA PRO A 7 11.64 -8.84 -7.52
C PRO A 7 11.44 -7.39 -7.05
N ILE A 8 10.46 -6.66 -7.62
CA ILE A 8 10.14 -5.29 -7.20
C ILE A 8 9.48 -5.28 -5.82
N VAL A 9 8.55 -6.21 -5.57
CA VAL A 9 7.91 -6.36 -4.25
C VAL A 9 8.94 -6.76 -3.20
N ASN A 10 9.82 -7.70 -3.54
CA ASN A 10 10.86 -8.21 -2.65
C ASN A 10 12.00 -7.20 -2.37
N ALA A 11 11.97 -6.01 -2.99
CA ALA A 11 12.84 -4.90 -2.60
C ALA A 11 12.41 -4.25 -1.26
N ILE A 12 11.16 -4.47 -0.84
CA ILE A 12 10.64 -4.07 0.48
C ILE A 12 10.92 -5.20 1.46
N THR A 13 11.62 -4.91 2.56
CA THR A 13 12.08 -5.94 3.50
C THR A 13 11.05 -6.34 4.56
N ASP A 14 10.11 -5.46 4.90
CA ASP A 14 9.05 -5.73 5.88
C ASP A 14 7.83 -6.35 5.19
N GLU A 15 7.49 -7.58 5.57
CA GLU A 15 6.31 -8.30 5.06
C GLU A 15 5.02 -7.53 5.32
N ARG A 16 4.91 -6.82 6.46
CA ARG A 16 3.71 -6.02 6.79
C ARG A 16 3.58 -4.82 5.85
N ALA A 17 4.69 -4.26 5.39
CA ALA A 17 4.67 -3.18 4.41
C ALA A 17 4.23 -3.69 3.03
N ILE A 18 4.59 -4.93 2.67
CA ILE A 18 4.08 -5.57 1.44
C ILE A 18 2.57 -5.82 1.54
N GLU A 19 2.08 -6.30 2.69
CA GLU A 19 0.64 -6.53 2.91
C GLU A 19 -0.19 -5.25 2.73
N GLN A 20 0.33 -4.09 3.15
CA GLN A 20 -0.32 -2.79 2.95
C GLN A 20 -0.46 -2.39 1.48
N LEU A 21 0.34 -2.97 0.58
CA LEU A 21 0.27 -2.71 -0.86
C LEU A 21 -0.72 -3.65 -1.60
N VAL A 22 -1.35 -4.59 -0.90
CA VAL A 22 -2.31 -5.53 -1.49
C VAL A 22 -3.74 -5.11 -1.15
N ALA A 23 -4.50 -4.74 -2.18
CA ALA A 23 -5.91 -4.38 -2.03
C ALA A 23 -6.78 -5.63 -1.76
N PRO A 24 -7.46 -5.75 -0.59
CA PRO A 24 -8.43 -6.82 -0.37
C PRO A 24 -9.70 -6.64 -1.20
N LEU A 25 -10.37 -7.77 -1.48
CA LEU A 25 -11.67 -7.80 -2.14
C LEU A 25 -12.74 -7.17 -1.24
N ASP A 26 -13.52 -6.25 -1.80
CA ASP A 26 -14.61 -5.57 -1.11
C ASP A 26 -15.97 -6.06 -1.65
N MET A 27 -16.59 -6.98 -0.92
CA MET A 27 -17.89 -7.54 -1.28
C MET A 27 -19.04 -6.57 -1.03
N ALA A 28 -18.89 -5.62 -0.10
CA ALA A 28 -19.95 -4.66 0.22
C ALA A 28 -20.16 -3.65 -0.91
N ASN A 29 -19.09 -3.29 -1.62
CA ASN A 29 -19.12 -2.37 -2.76
C ASN A 29 -19.13 -3.09 -4.12
N THR A 30 -19.21 -4.42 -4.16
CA THR A 30 -19.32 -5.19 -5.40
C THR A 30 -20.74 -5.08 -5.96
N VAL A 31 -20.88 -4.74 -7.24
CA VAL A 31 -22.18 -4.68 -7.94
C VAL A 31 -22.50 -6.06 -8.52
N PRO A 32 -23.60 -6.71 -8.11
CA PRO A 32 -23.95 -8.03 -8.60
C PRO A 32 -24.08 -8.07 -10.12
N MET A 33 -23.42 -9.05 -10.75
CA MET A 33 -23.43 -9.27 -12.21
C MET A 33 -22.89 -8.12 -13.07
N ASP A 34 -22.13 -7.19 -12.48
CA ASP A 34 -21.55 -6.05 -13.19
C ASP A 34 -20.06 -5.90 -12.88
N ALA A 35 -19.72 -5.46 -11.66
CA ALA A 35 -18.35 -5.11 -11.31
C ALA A 35 -17.97 -5.55 -9.89
N ARG A 36 -16.71 -6.00 -9.71
CA ARG A 36 -16.12 -6.24 -8.38
C ARG A 36 -15.39 -5.01 -7.87
N ALA A 37 -15.41 -4.80 -6.56
CA ALA A 37 -14.68 -3.73 -5.91
C ALA A 37 -13.49 -4.27 -5.12
N TYR A 38 -12.42 -3.48 -5.05
CA TYR A 38 -11.25 -3.72 -4.21
C TYR A 38 -10.97 -2.44 -3.43
N LYS A 39 -10.61 -2.59 -2.15
CA LYS A 39 -10.34 -1.44 -1.29
C LYS A 39 -8.83 -1.22 -1.16
N PHE A 40 -8.38 0.01 -1.38
CA PHE A 40 -6.98 0.39 -1.22
C PHE A 40 -6.86 1.71 -0.45
N ASP A 41 -6.42 1.61 0.80
CA ASP A 41 -6.24 2.76 1.69
C ASP A 41 -4.79 3.24 1.62
N ILE A 42 -4.57 4.55 1.41
CA ILE A 42 -3.24 5.14 1.29
C ILE A 42 -2.96 6.03 2.50
N VAL A 43 -1.87 5.72 3.22
CA VAL A 43 -1.40 6.52 4.35
C VAL A 43 -0.26 7.44 3.92
N LEU A 44 -0.44 8.74 4.14
CA LEU A 44 0.58 9.76 3.89
C LEU A 44 1.29 10.15 5.19
N ARG A 45 2.49 10.73 5.05
CA ARG A 45 3.27 11.23 6.18
C ARG A 45 2.49 12.28 6.98
N GLY A 46 2.50 12.15 8.30
CA GLY A 46 1.80 13.06 9.21
C GLY A 46 2.38 14.48 9.19
N ARG A 47 1.52 15.50 9.38
CA ARG A 47 1.88 16.93 9.34
C ARG A 47 2.98 17.37 10.32
N ARG A 48 3.23 16.60 11.38
CA ARG A 48 4.27 16.88 12.39
C ARG A 48 5.59 16.16 12.13
N SER A 49 5.76 15.54 10.97
CA SER A 49 7.08 15.03 10.58
C SER A 49 8.04 16.21 10.53
N SER A 50 9.18 16.09 11.22
CA SER A 50 10.15 17.18 11.33
C SER A 50 10.49 17.74 9.96
N LEU A 51 10.31 19.05 9.79
CA LEU A 51 10.87 19.78 8.67
C LEU A 51 12.39 19.77 8.83
N PHE A 52 13.11 19.23 7.85
CA PHE A 52 14.56 19.37 7.79
C PHE A 52 14.90 20.50 6.82
N GLU A 53 15.45 21.60 7.35
CA GLU A 53 16.00 22.71 6.56
C GLU A 53 17.41 22.44 6.02
N ASN A 54 17.98 21.24 6.16
CA ASN A 54 19.33 20.97 5.62
C ASN A 54 19.69 19.51 5.30
N LYS A 55 18.72 18.65 4.95
CA LYS A 55 18.94 17.38 4.22
C LYS A 55 17.60 16.78 3.81
N LEU A 56 17.42 16.58 2.50
CA LEU A 56 16.27 15.87 1.92
C LEU A 56 16.62 14.39 1.94
N GLU A 57 16.05 13.62 2.86
CA GLU A 57 15.74 12.17 2.83
C GLU A 57 15.39 11.77 4.29
N GLY A 58 14.26 11.09 4.51
CA GLY A 58 13.92 10.57 5.85
C GLY A 58 12.43 10.44 6.17
N ASN A 59 11.85 9.33 5.74
CA ASN A 59 11.31 8.24 6.57
C ASN A 59 11.24 7.04 5.64
#